data_AF-X0RQN2-F1
#
_entry.id   AF-X0RQN2-F1
#
_cell.length_a   1.000
_cell.length_b   1.000
_cell.length_c   1.000
_cell.angle_alpha   90.00
_cell.angle_beta   90.00
_cell.angle_gamma   90.00
#
_symmetry.space_group_name_H-M   'P 1'
#
loop_
_entity.id
_entity.type
_entity.pdbx_description
1 polymer ?
#
loop_
_entity_poly.entity_id
_entity_poly.type
_entity_poly.pdbx_seq_one_letter_code
_entity_poly.pdbx_strand_id
1 'polypeptide(L)'
;MIAIIIYLLAFLLVLFAGLLSDSLWQLPEWYMAHVLGARCAMVGGIGGVLYCMRGVYRNRCVDDCWDPKWRVWYYLRPPVSVVTGAVSYLFLRAGLLVLDAASTPDSVTYGYLALAFIAGYNVDNFLKKLEAIAESVWGVGKSRVGADKDRPPKDQA
;
A
#
# COMPACT_ATOMS: atom_id res chain seq x y z
N MET A 1 -6.20 17.34 13.21
CA MET A 1 -5.33 17.71 12.08
C MET A 1 -3.87 17.58 12.46
N ILE A 2 -3.37 18.37 13.42
CA ILE A 2 -2.00 18.25 13.94
C ILE A 2 -1.68 16.81 14.38
N ALA A 3 -2.59 16.18 15.14
CA ALA A 3 -2.44 14.78 15.55
C ALA A 3 -2.32 13.78 14.37
N ILE A 4 -2.93 14.07 13.21
CA ILE A 4 -2.79 13.21 12.01
C ILE A 4 -1.41 13.41 11.40
N ILE A 5 -0.95 14.66 11.28
CA ILE A 5 0.38 14.97 10.73
C ILE A 5 1.47 14.35 11.59
N ILE A 6 1.38 14.50 12.91
CA ILE A 6 2.32 13.87 13.86
C ILE A 6 2.31 12.35 13.70
N TYR A 7 1.12 11.74 13.64
CA TYR A 7 0.99 10.31 13.41
C TYR A 7 1.63 9.87 12.09
N LEU A 8 1.35 10.56 10.98
CA LEU A 8 1.90 10.22 9.66
C LEU A 8 3.43 10.36 9.63
N LEU A 9 3.99 11.40 10.25
CA LEU A 9 5.44 11.60 10.35
C LEU A 9 6.09 10.54 11.24
N ALA A 10 5.50 10.23 12.40
CA ALA A 10 5.99 9.19 13.29
C ALA A 10 5.94 7.82 12.61
N PHE A 11 4.84 7.50 11.92
CA PHE A 11 4.69 6.26 11.17
C PHE A 11 5.73 6.16 10.05
N LEU A 12 5.95 7.25 9.31
CA LEU A 12 6.98 7.31 8.27
C LEU A 12 8.38 7.05 8.85
N LEU A 13 8.70 7.67 9.99
CA LEU A 13 9.98 7.50 10.67
C LEU A 13 10.18 6.04 11.10
N VAL A 14 9.15 5.40 11.66
CA VAL A 14 9.19 3.97 12.02
C VAL A 14 9.44 3.09 10.79
N LEU A 15 8.79 3.36 9.66
CA LEU A 15 9.00 2.60 8.42
C LEU A 15 10.42 2.77 7.88
N PHE A 16 10.95 4.00 7.87
CA PHE A 16 12.33 4.26 7.45
C PHE A 16 13.35 3.63 8.39
N ALA A 17 13.14 3.72 9.71
CA ALA A 17 13.99 3.06 10.69
C ALA A 17 13.98 1.53 10.51
N GLY A 18 12.81 0.95 10.21
CA GLY A 18 12.69 -0.48 9.88
C GLY A 18 13.51 -0.86 8.64
N LEU A 19 13.45 -0.08 7.57
CA LEU A 19 14.24 -0.34 6.35
C LEU A 19 15.75 -0.23 6.57
N LEU A 20 16.19 0.64 7.49
CA LEU A 20 17.59 0.82 7.85
C LEU A 20 18.06 -0.18 8.92
N SER A 21 17.14 -0.87 9.61
CA SER A 21 17.52 -1.79 10.69
C SER A 21 18.37 -2.96 10.20
N ASP A 22 18.16 -3.40 8.95
CA ASP A 22 18.95 -4.46 8.30
C ASP A 22 20.43 -4.08 8.15
N SER A 23 20.75 -2.79 7.99
CA SER A 23 22.13 -2.32 7.83
C SER A 23 22.80 -1.97 9.16
N LEU A 24 22.01 -1.75 10.20
CA LEU A 24 22.47 -1.32 11.52
C LEU A 24 22.55 -2.47 12.53
N TRP A 25 21.81 -3.56 12.32
CA TRP A 25 21.73 -4.67 13.27
C TRP A 25 21.81 -6.03 12.56
N GLN A 26 22.56 -6.97 13.14
CA GLN A 26 22.53 -8.36 12.69
C GLN A 26 21.19 -8.98 13.13
N LEU A 27 20.26 -9.06 12.19
CA LEU A 27 18.92 -9.60 12.42
C LEU A 27 18.93 -11.14 12.32
N PRO A 28 18.02 -11.84 13.02
CA PRO A 28 17.96 -13.30 13.01
C PRO A 28 17.79 -13.91 11.61
N GLU A 29 18.32 -15.12 11.39
CA GLU A 29 18.29 -15.80 10.08
C GLU A 29 16.87 -16.01 9.52
N TRP A 30 15.89 -16.31 10.38
CA TRP A 30 14.49 -16.48 9.98
C TRP A 30 13.89 -15.19 9.38
N TYR A 31 14.38 -14.03 9.80
CA TYR A 31 13.94 -12.74 9.27
C TYR A 31 14.63 -12.44 7.93
N MET A 32 15.92 -12.77 7.81
CA MET A 32 16.68 -12.64 6.56
C MET A 32 16.04 -13.41 5.39
N ALA A 33 15.45 -14.58 5.66
CA ALA A 33 14.73 -15.37 4.65
C ALA A 33 13.47 -14.68 4.09
N HIS A 34 12.91 -13.71 4.81
CA HIS A 34 11.68 -12.99 4.46
C HIS A 34 11.87 -11.48 4.34
N VAL A 35 13.12 -11.03 4.31
CA VAL A 35 13.51 -9.61 4.33
C VAL A 35 12.90 -8.83 3.16
N LEU A 36 12.85 -9.43 1.96
CA LEU A 36 12.26 -8.77 0.79
C LEU A 36 10.76 -8.51 0.97
N GLY A 37 10.02 -9.46 1.56
CA GLY A 37 8.60 -9.28 1.86
C GLY A 37 8.37 -8.19 2.91
N ALA A 38 9.20 -8.16 3.96
CA ALA A 38 9.17 -7.10 4.97
C ALA A 38 9.47 -5.72 4.36
N ARG A 39 10.48 -5.63 3.48
CA ARG A 39 10.80 -4.40 2.75
C ARG A 39 9.66 -3.94 1.84
N CYS A 40 9.02 -4.85 1.10
CA CYS A 40 7.84 -4.54 0.30
C CYS A 40 6.69 -4.02 1.17
N ALA A 41 6.44 -4.62 2.34
CA ALA A 41 5.42 -4.14 3.27
C ALA A 41 5.74 -2.71 3.74
N MET A 42 6.98 -2.45 4.15
CA MET A 42 7.41 -1.12 4.60
C MET A 42 7.32 -0.08 3.48
N VAL A 43 7.80 -0.40 2.28
CA VAL A 43 7.74 0.48 1.10
C VAL A 43 6.29 0.75 0.66
N GLY A 44 5.40 -0.23 0.74
CA GLY A 44 3.97 -0.03 0.55
C GLY A 44 3.38 0.93 1.59
N GLY A 45 3.77 0.79 2.85
CA GLY A 45 3.43 1.74 3.92
C GLY A 45 3.86 3.18 3.59
N ILE A 46 5.08 3.37 3.09
CA ILE A 46 5.61 4.67 2.67
C ILE A 46 4.73 5.29 1.56
N GLY A 47 4.35 4.48 0.57
CA GLY A 47 3.39 4.91 -0.46
C GLY A 47 2.06 5.37 0.11
N GLY A 48 1.51 4.64 1.09
CA GLY A 48 0.28 5.01 1.79
C GLY A 48 0.38 6.30 2.57
N VAL A 49 1.48 6.50 3.30
CA VAL A 49 1.75 7.75 4.02
C VAL A 49 1.87 8.92 3.06
N LEU A 50 2.60 8.76 1.94
CA LEU A 50 2.72 9.80 0.92
C LEU A 50 1.35 10.20 0.36
N TYR A 51 0.48 9.22 0.09
CA TYR A 51 -0.89 9.51 -0.34
C TYR A 51 -1.65 10.32 0.72
N CYS A 52 -1.55 9.92 2.00
CA CYS A 52 -2.21 10.62 3.10
C CYS A 52 -1.70 12.05 3.26
N MET A 53 -0.38 12.26 3.17
CA MET A 53 0.24 13.59 3.21
C MET A 53 -0.24 14.46 2.04
N ARG A 54 -0.29 13.90 0.82
CA ARG A 54 -0.86 14.59 -0.34
C ARG A 54 -2.31 14.98 -0.12
N GLY A 55 -3.11 14.09 0.48
CA GLY A 55 -4.50 14.36 0.83
C GLY A 55 -4.65 15.48 1.85
N VAL A 56 -3.83 15.51 2.90
CA VAL A 56 -3.81 16.60 3.88
C VAL A 56 -3.42 17.91 3.20
N TYR A 57 -2.31 17.92 2.43
CA TYR A 57 -1.84 19.11 1.74
C TYR A 57 -2.92 19.69 0.81
N ARG A 58 -3.53 18.87 -0.04
CA ARG A 58 -4.55 19.33 -0.98
C ARG A 58 -5.81 19.81 -0.28
N ASN A 59 -6.42 18.96 0.54
CA ASN A 59 -7.72 19.26 1.14
C ASN A 59 -7.64 20.40 2.17
N ARG A 60 -6.46 20.63 2.76
CA ARG A 60 -6.28 21.69 3.76
C ARG A 60 -5.66 22.96 3.21
N CYS A 61 -4.62 22.86 2.39
CA CYS A 61 -3.84 24.02 1.97
C CYS A 61 -4.29 24.58 0.62
N VAL A 62 -4.90 23.76 -0.24
CA VAL A 62 -5.32 24.16 -1.59
C VAL A 62 -6.83 24.39 -1.64
N ASP A 63 -7.60 23.39 -1.22
CA ASP A 63 -9.06 23.37 -1.42
C ASP A 63 -9.85 23.85 -0.16
N ASP A 64 -9.16 24.05 0.98
CA ASP A 64 -9.69 24.46 2.31
C ASP A 64 -10.97 23.72 2.78
N CYS A 65 -11.17 22.49 2.32
CA CYS A 65 -12.38 21.69 2.49
C CYS A 65 -12.23 20.59 3.55
N TRP A 66 -11.51 20.86 4.63
CA TRP A 66 -11.20 19.84 5.64
C TRP A 66 -12.43 19.37 6.44
N ASP A 67 -12.86 18.12 6.22
CA ASP A 67 -13.94 17.50 6.99
C ASP A 67 -13.39 16.51 8.06
N PRO A 68 -13.71 16.72 9.36
CA PRO A 68 -13.30 15.85 10.46
C PRO A 68 -13.76 14.38 10.37
N LYS A 69 -14.75 14.04 9.55
CA LYS A 69 -15.22 12.66 9.33
C LYS A 69 -14.15 11.78 8.69
N TRP A 70 -13.27 12.38 7.88
CA TRP A 70 -12.18 11.67 7.19
C TRP A 70 -11.01 11.32 8.11
N ARG A 71 -11.02 11.76 9.38
CA ARG A 71 -9.92 11.48 10.33
C ARG A 71 -9.63 9.99 10.45
N VAL A 72 -10.66 9.16 10.58
CA VAL A 72 -10.51 7.70 10.70
C VAL A 72 -9.82 7.11 9.47
N TRP A 73 -10.15 7.62 8.28
CA TRP A 73 -9.56 7.19 7.02
C TRP A 73 -8.04 7.44 7.01
N TYR A 74 -7.57 8.61 7.46
CA TYR A 74 -6.14 8.92 7.53
C TYR A 74 -5.36 8.04 8.53
N TYR A 75 -6.01 7.53 9.59
CA TYR A 75 -5.37 6.62 10.54
C TYR A 75 -5.33 5.16 10.07
N LEU A 76 -6.39 4.71 9.38
CA LEU A 76 -6.46 3.33 8.88
C LEU A 76 -5.68 3.13 7.58
N ARG A 77 -5.51 4.17 6.76
CA ARG A 77 -4.89 4.03 5.44
C ARG A 77 -3.43 3.56 5.51
N PRO A 78 -2.52 4.12 6.33
CA PRO A 78 -1.12 3.67 6.33
C PRO A 78 -0.93 2.19 6.74
N PRO A 79 -1.60 1.66 7.78
CA PRO A 79 -1.56 0.23 8.08
C PRO A 79 -2.08 -0.64 6.93
N VAL A 80 -3.19 -0.25 6.29
CA VAL A 80 -3.72 -0.97 5.13
C VAL A 80 -2.71 -0.97 3.98
N SER A 81 -2.05 0.16 3.73
CA SER A 81 -1.02 0.28 2.70
C SER A 81 0.20 -0.63 2.96
N VAL A 82 0.59 -0.83 4.22
CA VAL A 82 1.63 -1.81 4.61
C VAL A 82 1.20 -3.22 4.22
N VAL A 83 -0.03 -3.61 4.57
CA VAL A 83 -0.57 -4.93 4.24
C VAL A 83 -0.63 -5.13 2.72
N THR A 84 -1.07 -4.13 1.95
CA THR A 84 -1.13 -4.25 0.49
C THR A 84 0.25 -4.37 -0.15
N GLY A 85 1.27 -3.70 0.39
CA GLY A 85 2.66 -3.89 -0.07
C GLY A 85 3.14 -5.32 0.18
N ALA A 86 2.83 -5.90 1.34
CA ALA A 86 3.13 -7.31 1.63
C ALA A 86 2.39 -8.26 0.68
N VAL A 87 1.11 -7.99 0.40
CA VAL A 87 0.31 -8.79 -0.54
C VAL A 87 0.89 -8.73 -1.95
N SER A 88 1.33 -7.57 -2.43
CA SER A 88 1.96 -7.47 -3.76
C SER A 88 3.21 -8.36 -3.88
N TYR A 89 3.99 -8.49 -2.81
CA TYR A 89 5.14 -9.39 -2.78
C TYR A 89 4.71 -10.86 -2.90
N LEU A 90 3.65 -11.27 -2.20
CA LEU A 90 3.12 -12.64 -2.29
C LEU A 90 2.66 -12.98 -3.71
N PHE A 91 1.95 -12.06 -4.37
CA PHE A 91 1.46 -12.27 -5.73
C PHE A 91 2.58 -12.34 -6.76
N LEU A 92 3.61 -11.51 -6.62
CA LEU A 92 4.82 -11.59 -7.46
C LEU A 92 5.57 -12.90 -7.23
N ARG A 93 5.79 -13.28 -5.98
CA ARG A 93 6.52 -14.51 -5.63
C ARG A 93 5.76 -15.77 -6.04
N ALA A 94 4.42 -15.72 -6.05
CA ALA A 94 3.56 -16.80 -6.54
C ALA A 94 3.46 -16.85 -8.08
N GLY A 95 4.02 -15.86 -8.81
CA GLY A 95 3.94 -15.79 -10.27
C GLY A 95 2.58 -15.36 -10.83
N LEU A 96 1.66 -14.91 -9.96
CA LEU A 96 0.35 -14.37 -10.34
C LEU A 96 0.45 -12.97 -10.96
N LEU A 97 1.55 -12.27 -10.68
CA LEU A 97 1.93 -11.00 -11.29
C LEU A 97 3.33 -11.14 -11.86
N VAL A 98 3.52 -10.73 -13.12
CA VAL A 98 4.83 -10.75 -13.78
C VAL A 98 5.31 -9.32 -13.97
N LEU A 99 6.55 -9.06 -13.57
CA LEU A 99 7.24 -7.80 -13.84
C LEU A 99 8.15 -8.00 -15.03
N ASP A 100 8.02 -7.13 -16.02
CA ASP A 100 8.95 -7.05 -17.15
C ASP A 100 10.18 -6.21 -16.75
N ALA A 101 10.91 -6.70 -15.74
CA ALA A 101 12.15 -6.08 -15.29
C ALA A 101 13.33 -6.82 -15.92
N ALA A 102 14.40 -6.09 -16.25
CA ALA A 102 15.64 -6.68 -16.73
C ALA A 102 16.10 -7.80 -15.78
N SER A 103 16.59 -8.92 -16.33
CA SER A 103 16.85 -10.17 -15.60
C SER A 103 18.04 -10.13 -14.62
N THR A 104 18.48 -8.95 -14.16
CA THR A 104 19.52 -8.85 -13.12
C THR A 104 18.90 -9.01 -11.73
N PRO A 105 19.59 -9.65 -10.77
CA PRO A 105 19.08 -9.84 -9.41
C PRO A 105 18.63 -8.54 -8.71
N ASP A 106 19.36 -7.44 -8.97
CA ASP A 106 19.03 -6.12 -8.42
C ASP A 106 17.77 -5.54 -9.07
N SER A 107 17.64 -5.62 -10.40
CA SER A 107 16.46 -5.11 -11.11
C SER A 107 15.17 -5.82 -10.71
N VAL A 108 15.25 -7.13 -10.44
CA VAL A 108 14.11 -7.88 -9.88
C VAL A 108 13.75 -7.32 -8.51
N THR A 109 14.72 -7.15 -7.61
CA THR A 109 14.48 -6.62 -6.27
C THR A 109 13.82 -5.23 -6.29
N TYR A 110 14.33 -4.31 -7.11
CA TYR A 110 13.74 -2.99 -7.27
C TYR A 110 12.34 -3.02 -7.91
N GLY A 111 12.09 -3.96 -8.82
CA GLY A 111 10.75 -4.19 -9.37
C GLY A 111 9.72 -4.56 -8.30
N TYR A 112 10.09 -5.45 -7.38
CA TYR A 112 9.24 -5.83 -6.25
C TYR A 112 8.93 -4.64 -5.33
N LEU A 113 9.95 -3.82 -5.02
CA LEU A 113 9.78 -2.64 -4.17
C LEU A 113 8.93 -1.57 -4.87
N ALA A 114 9.14 -1.34 -6.16
CA ALA A 114 8.38 -0.38 -6.96
C ALA A 114 6.91 -0.77 -7.04
N LEU A 115 6.60 -2.05 -7.29
CA LEU A 115 5.22 -2.51 -7.28
C LEU A 115 4.59 -2.38 -5.89
N ALA A 116 5.32 -2.72 -4.83
CA ALA A 116 4.83 -2.60 -3.47
C ALA A 116 4.52 -1.15 -3.09
N PHE A 117 5.36 -0.21 -3.52
CA PHE A 117 5.09 1.23 -3.37
C PHE A 117 3.79 1.63 -4.07
N ILE A 118 3.60 1.21 -5.33
CA ILE A 118 2.39 1.51 -6.11
C ILE A 118 1.15 0.89 -5.45
N ALA A 119 1.25 -0.35 -4.97
CA ALA A 119 0.18 -1.05 -4.27
C ALA A 119 -0.26 -0.29 -3.01
N GLY A 120 0.69 0.18 -2.21
CA GLY A 120 0.40 0.94 -1.00
C GLY A 120 -0.03 2.39 -1.25
N TYR A 121 0.51 3.05 -2.29
CA TYR A 121 0.09 4.40 -2.69
C TYR A 121 -1.34 4.41 -3.23
N ASN A 122 -1.72 3.41 -4.02
CA ASN A 122 -3.05 3.31 -4.63
C ASN A 122 -3.75 1.99 -4.28
N VAL A 123 -3.98 1.80 -2.97
CA VAL A 123 -4.67 0.63 -2.40
C VAL A 123 -5.96 0.28 -3.13
N ASP A 124 -6.83 1.26 -3.40
CA ASP A 124 -8.13 0.99 -4.00
C ASP A 124 -8.01 0.38 -5.40
N ASN A 125 -7.18 0.95 -6.26
CA ASN A 125 -7.00 0.43 -7.62
C ASN A 125 -6.21 -0.88 -7.61
N PHE A 126 -5.28 -1.05 -6.67
CA PHE A 126 -4.55 -2.30 -6.51
C PHE A 126 -5.49 -3.45 -6.10
N LEU A 127 -6.37 -3.23 -5.11
CA LEU A 127 -7.37 -4.21 -4.70
C LEU A 127 -8.33 -4.57 -5.83
N LYS A 128 -8.78 -3.59 -6.63
CA LYS A 128 -9.60 -3.85 -7.83
C LYS A 128 -8.88 -4.77 -8.83
N LYS A 129 -7.57 -4.56 -9.04
CA LYS A 129 -6.77 -5.46 -9.90
C LYS A 129 -6.66 -6.86 -9.30
N LEU A 130 -6.50 -6.98 -7.99
CA LEU A 130 -6.47 -8.29 -7.33
C LEU A 130 -7.81 -9.02 -7.45
N GLU A 131 -8.94 -8.32 -7.30
CA GLU A 131 -10.26 -8.90 -7.53
C GLU A 131 -10.41 -9.40 -8.97
N ALA A 132 -9.97 -8.62 -9.96
CA ALA A 132 -10.01 -9.04 -11.37
C ALA A 132 -9.14 -10.28 -11.65
N ILE A 133 -7.97 -10.38 -11.01
CA ILE A 133 -7.12 -11.59 -11.08
C ILE A 133 -7.81 -12.75 -10.39
N ALA A 134 -8.47 -12.52 -9.25
CA ALA A 134 -9.14 -13.58 -8.53
C ALA A 134 -10.35 -14.14 -9.29
N GLU A 135 -11.09 -13.27 -9.97
CA GLU A 135 -12.19 -13.64 -10.86
C GLU A 135 -11.68 -14.43 -12.07
N SER A 136 -10.58 -14.03 -12.69
CA SER A 136 -10.04 -14.72 -13.88
C SER A 136 -9.39 -16.07 -13.57
N VAL A 137 -8.71 -16.19 -12.42
CA VAL A 137 -7.97 -17.42 -12.04
C VAL A 137 -8.88 -18.41 -11.30
N TRP A 138 -9.77 -17.93 -10.44
CA TRP A 138 -10.56 -18.78 -9.53
C TRP A 138 -12.08 -18.62 -9.68
N GLY A 139 -12.58 -17.74 -10.54
CA GLY A 139 -14.02 -17.51 -10.71
C GLY A 139 -14.67 -16.89 -9.46
N VAL A 140 -13.88 -16.29 -8.56
CA VAL A 140 -14.39 -15.64 -7.35
C VAL A 140 -14.99 -14.29 -7.73
N GLY A 141 -16.29 -14.11 -7.54
CA GLY A 141 -16.98 -12.86 -7.84
C GLY A 141 -16.51 -11.68 -6.97
N LYS A 142 -16.75 -10.45 -7.46
CA LYS A 142 -16.37 -9.20 -6.78
C LYS A 142 -16.84 -9.15 -5.31
N SER A 143 -16.02 -8.55 -4.44
CA SER A 143 -16.40 -8.34 -3.05
C SER A 143 -17.59 -7.38 -2.92
N ARG A 144 -18.37 -7.51 -1.83
CA ARG A 144 -19.52 -6.62 -1.55
C ARG A 144 -19.12 -5.13 -1.51
N VAL A 145 -17.91 -4.85 -1.03
CA VAL A 145 -17.38 -3.47 -0.92
C VAL A 145 -16.96 -2.94 -2.30
N GLY A 146 -16.43 -3.79 -3.18
CA GLY A 146 -16.13 -3.45 -4.57
C GLY A 146 -17.39 -3.21 -5.40
N ALA A 147 -18.42 -4.05 -5.23
CA ALA A 147 -19.67 -3.97 -5.97
C ALA A 147 -20.49 -2.71 -5.67
N ASP A 148 -20.46 -2.19 -4.44
CA ASP A 148 -21.21 -0.98 -4.06
C ASP A 148 -20.62 0.31 -4.67
N LYS A 149 -19.32 0.32 -5.02
CA LYS A 149 -18.68 1.44 -5.75
C LYS A 149 -19.14 1.56 -7.22
N ASP A 150 -19.65 0.48 -7.81
CA ASP A 150 -20.15 0.45 -9.20
C ASP A 150 -21.68 0.69 -9.29
N ARG A 151 -22.37 0.82 -8.14
CA ARG A 151 -23.82 1.07 -8.10
C ARG A 151 -24.11 2.55 -8.42
N PRO A 152 -25.06 2.87 -9.33
CA PRO A 152 -25.46 4.25 -9.58
C PRO A 152 -26.03 4.90 -8.29
N PRO A 153 -25.88 6.23 -8.13
CA PRO A 153 -26.41 6.94 -6.97
C PRO A 153 -27.91 6.67 -6.80
N LYS A 154 -28.36 6.48 -5.56
CA LYS A 154 -29.75 6.14 -5.22
C LYS A 154 -30.79 7.22 -5.56
N ASP A 155 -30.38 8.34 -6.15
CA ASP A 155 -31.24 9.47 -6.49
C ASP A 155 -31.72 9.45 -7.97
N GLN A 156 -31.60 8.31 -8.66
CA GLN A 156 -32.10 8.11 -10.03
C GLN A 156 -32.91 6.81 -10.19
N ALA A 157 -33.83 6.54 -9.25
CA ALA A 157 -34.85 5.50 -9.38
C ALA A 157 -36.23 6.07 -9.02
#